data_AF-A0A9P7K521-F1
#
_entry.id   AF-A0A9P7K521-F1
#
_cell.length_a   1.000
_cell.length_b   1.000
_cell.length_c   1.000
_cell.angle_alpha   90.00
_cell.angle_beta   90.00
_cell.angle_gamma   90.00
#
_symmetry.space_group_name_H-M   'P 1'
#
loop_
_entity.id
_entity.type
_entity.pdbx_description
1 polymer ?
#
loop_
_entity_poly.entity_id
_entity_poly.type
_entity_poly.pdbx_seq_one_letter_code
_entity_poly.pdbx_strand_id
1 'polypeptide(L)'
;MDQVESSTAQHRTGTFPFMARDLLFDSGKPPPHLYRHDLESFFYILVWAALRYDFKLGVRLPTPERIQIWDSSMERAYNAKQSMIASMYTRDMILSHVQPQSRDRLVPWIISLARLFANGCYAQGHARNNPEWDQKTLGGWITFQKFMEALGREPRQLRPPQVDSATL
;
A
#
# COMPACT_ATOMS: atom_id res chain seq x y z
N MET A 1 38.44 -3.20 -24.18
CA MET A 1 36.98 -2.94 -24.24
C MET A 1 36.50 -3.10 -22.82
N ASP A 2 36.39 -1.99 -22.11
CA ASP A 2 36.01 -1.96 -20.70
C ASP A 2 34.56 -2.37 -20.56
N GLN A 3 34.32 -3.42 -19.77
CA GLN A 3 32.99 -3.81 -19.34
C GLN A 3 32.46 -2.74 -18.38
N VAL A 4 31.41 -2.04 -18.81
CA VAL A 4 30.58 -1.26 -17.91
C VAL A 4 29.77 -2.25 -17.09
N GLU A 5 30.25 -2.59 -15.90
CA GLU A 5 29.44 -3.21 -14.86
C GLU A 5 28.23 -2.30 -14.58
N SER A 6 27.04 -2.84 -14.85
CA SER A 6 25.77 -2.18 -14.56
C SER A 6 25.58 -2.02 -13.05
N SER A 7 26.04 -0.88 -12.54
CA SER A 7 25.83 -0.40 -11.17
C SER A 7 24.35 -0.07 -10.91
N THR A 8 23.50 -1.07 -10.62
CA THR A 8 22.13 -0.82 -10.12
C THR A 8 21.65 -1.79 -9.03
N ALA A 9 22.48 -2.68 -8.50
CA ALA A 9 22.05 -3.65 -7.47
C ALA A 9 22.21 -3.15 -6.02
N GLN A 10 22.94 -2.06 -5.75
CA GLN A 10 23.43 -1.75 -4.40
C GLN A 10 22.77 -0.58 -3.66
N HIS A 11 21.76 0.10 -4.22
CA HIS A 11 21.16 1.27 -3.54
C HIS A 11 19.64 1.39 -3.71
N ARG A 12 18.87 0.38 -3.28
CA ARG A 12 17.44 0.59 -2.91
C ARG A 12 17.33 1.20 -1.51
N THR A 13 18.01 2.33 -1.29
CA THR A 13 17.83 3.16 -0.09
C THR A 13 16.70 4.15 -0.35
N GLY A 14 15.55 3.98 0.30
CA GLY A 14 14.51 5.01 0.38
C GLY A 14 13.09 4.49 0.51
N THR A 15 12.42 4.85 1.61
CA THR A 15 10.97 4.69 1.87
C THR A 15 10.42 3.26 1.97
N PHE A 16 11.14 2.33 2.59
CA PHE A 16 10.59 1.01 2.96
C PHE A 16 9.24 1.06 3.69
N PRO A 17 8.96 2.05 4.57
CA PRO A 17 7.65 2.18 5.20
C PRO A 17 6.48 2.27 4.23
N PHE A 18 6.69 2.89 3.07
CA PHE A 18 5.61 3.16 2.11
C PHE A 18 5.69 2.28 0.86
N MET A 19 6.81 1.63 0.60
CA MET A 19 6.96 0.72 -0.53
C MET A 19 5.97 -0.46 -0.49
N ALA A 20 5.29 -0.76 -1.58
CA ALA A 20 4.40 -1.92 -1.68
C ALA A 20 5.12 -3.23 -1.32
N ARG A 21 4.42 -4.19 -0.70
CA ARG A 21 5.00 -5.44 -0.21
C ARG A 21 5.74 -6.19 -1.32
N ASP A 22 5.16 -6.32 -2.49
CA ASP A 22 5.76 -7.08 -3.60
C ASP A 22 7.07 -6.47 -4.11
N LEU A 23 7.29 -5.16 -3.89
CA LEU A 23 8.53 -4.47 -4.26
C LEU A 23 9.67 -4.72 -3.26
N LEU A 24 9.33 -5.20 -2.06
CA LEU A 24 10.27 -5.55 -0.99
C LEU A 24 10.75 -7.00 -1.07
N PHE A 25 10.11 -7.84 -1.89
CA PHE A 25 10.55 -9.22 -2.11
C PHE A 25 11.77 -9.24 -3.04
N ASP A 26 12.88 -9.79 -2.56
CA ASP A 26 14.07 -9.98 -3.39
C ASP A 26 13.92 -11.24 -4.24
N SER A 27 13.69 -11.04 -5.53
CA SER A 27 13.61 -12.11 -6.53
C SER A 27 14.85 -12.16 -7.44
N GLY A 28 15.91 -11.41 -7.11
CA GLY A 28 17.09 -11.23 -7.96
C GLY A 28 16.87 -10.30 -9.16
N LYS A 29 15.64 -9.82 -9.40
CA LYS A 29 15.30 -8.77 -10.37
C LYS A 29 14.34 -7.75 -9.76
N PRO A 30 14.49 -6.45 -10.06
CA PRO A 30 13.48 -5.45 -9.72
C PRO A 30 12.11 -5.83 -10.30
N PRO A 31 11.07 -6.06 -9.47
CA PRO A 31 9.73 -6.26 -9.98
C PRO A 31 9.23 -5.00 -10.71
N PRO A 32 8.38 -5.12 -11.75
CA PRO A 32 7.79 -3.98 -12.41
C PRO A 32 6.90 -3.21 -11.42
N HIS A 33 6.96 -1.88 -11.48
CA HIS A 33 6.06 -1.02 -10.71
C HIS A 33 4.69 -0.96 -11.40
N LEU A 34 3.64 -1.25 -10.65
CA LEU A 34 2.26 -1.36 -11.13
C LEU A 34 1.37 -0.38 -10.36
N TYR A 35 0.25 0.04 -10.96
CA TYR A 35 -0.70 0.94 -10.30
C TYR A 35 -1.19 0.42 -8.93
N ARG A 36 -1.35 -0.90 -8.77
CA ARG A 36 -1.70 -1.51 -7.48
C ARG A 36 -0.66 -1.25 -6.38
N HIS A 37 0.60 -1.03 -6.73
CA HIS A 37 1.66 -0.68 -5.79
C HIS A 37 1.50 0.75 -5.27
N ASP A 38 1.02 1.67 -6.09
CA ASP A 38 0.71 3.04 -5.64
C ASP A 38 -0.48 3.04 -4.66
N LEU A 39 -1.51 2.24 -4.94
CA LEU A 39 -2.64 2.05 -4.02
C LEU A 39 -2.21 1.43 -2.68
N GLU A 40 -1.32 0.44 -2.72
CA GLU A 40 -0.76 -0.19 -1.52
C GLU A 40 0.13 0.78 -0.75
N SER A 41 0.90 1.62 -1.45
CA SER A 41 1.71 2.68 -0.84
C SER A 41 0.84 3.72 -0.14
N PHE A 42 -0.27 4.13 -0.77
CA PHE A 42 -1.25 5.01 -0.14
C PHE A 42 -1.85 4.39 1.12
N PHE A 43 -2.17 3.09 1.09
CA PHE A 43 -2.63 2.36 2.27
C PHE A 43 -1.62 2.43 3.42
N TYR A 44 -0.32 2.24 3.15
CA TYR A 44 0.70 2.37 4.19
C TYR A 44 0.87 3.80 4.70
N ILE A 45 0.73 4.81 3.84
CA ILE A 45 0.71 6.22 4.26
C ILE A 45 -0.49 6.47 5.19
N LEU A 46 -1.67 5.94 4.87
CA LEU A 46 -2.87 6.07 5.72
C LEU A 46 -2.65 5.45 7.11
N VAL A 47 -2.09 4.24 7.17
CA VAL A 47 -1.76 3.57 8.45
C VAL A 47 -0.75 4.39 9.24
N TRP A 48 0.32 4.85 8.57
CA TRP A 48 1.35 5.67 9.20
C TRP A 48 0.78 6.98 9.74
N ALA A 49 -0.08 7.64 8.97
CA ALA A 49 -0.71 8.89 9.37
C ALA A 49 -1.65 8.69 10.57
N ALA A 50 -2.47 7.64 10.55
CA ALA A 50 -3.39 7.31 11.64
C ALA A 50 -2.68 7.05 12.98
N LEU A 51 -1.45 6.53 12.93
CA LEU A 51 -0.66 6.21 14.12
C LEU A 51 0.22 7.37 14.60
N ARG A 52 0.59 8.26 13.68
CA ARG A 52 1.64 9.26 13.93
C ARG A 52 1.18 10.70 13.92
N TYR A 53 -0.08 10.97 13.62
CA TYR A 53 -0.59 12.33 13.64
C TYR A 53 -1.80 12.43 14.57
N ASP A 54 -1.72 13.40 15.46
CA ASP A 54 -2.92 13.96 16.05
C ASP A 54 -3.45 15.03 15.11
N PHE A 55 -4.46 14.68 14.32
CA PHE A 55 -5.06 15.59 13.34
C PHE A 55 -5.80 16.77 13.99
N LYS A 56 -6.20 16.65 15.26
CA LYS A 56 -6.87 17.74 15.99
C LYS A 56 -5.85 18.77 16.46
N LEU A 57 -4.73 18.31 16.99
CA LEU A 57 -3.65 19.17 17.49
C LEU A 57 -2.64 19.58 16.40
N GLY A 58 -2.68 18.93 15.23
CA GLY A 58 -1.74 19.17 14.13
C GLY A 58 -0.31 18.74 14.45
N VAL A 59 -0.12 17.83 15.42
CA VAL A 59 1.21 17.40 15.87
C VAL A 59 1.55 15.99 15.42
N ARG A 60 2.85 15.75 15.21
CA ARG A 60 3.39 14.43 14.93
C ARG A 60 3.76 13.72 16.23
N LEU A 61 3.27 12.51 16.39
CA LEU A 61 3.54 11.62 17.52
C LEU A 61 4.80 10.76 17.26
N PRO A 62 5.43 10.24 18.34
CA PRO A 62 6.48 9.24 18.23
C PRO A 62 6.03 8.02 17.40
N THR A 63 6.96 7.36 16.73
CA THR A 63 6.66 6.14 15.97
C THR A 63 6.42 4.97 16.93
N PRO A 64 5.24 4.32 16.93
CA PRO A 64 5.06 3.08 17.67
C PRO A 64 6.08 2.02 17.23
N GLU A 65 6.69 1.30 18.18
CA GLU A 65 7.71 0.28 17.91
C GLU A 65 7.27 -0.72 16.83
N ARG A 66 5.99 -1.11 16.85
CA ARG A 66 5.42 -2.08 15.91
C ARG A 66 5.43 -1.65 14.44
N ILE A 67 5.52 -0.35 14.14
CA ILE A 67 5.65 0.13 12.75
C ILE A 67 7.07 0.57 12.41
N GLN A 68 7.99 0.65 13.38
CA GLN A 68 9.41 0.91 13.13
C GLN A 68 10.05 -0.21 12.30
N ILE A 69 9.55 -1.44 12.47
CA ILE A 69 10.02 -2.60 11.68
C ILE A 69 9.82 -2.42 10.16
N TRP A 70 8.89 -1.56 9.73
CA TRP A 70 8.70 -1.27 8.31
C TRP A 70 9.85 -0.47 7.69
N ASP A 71 10.72 0.12 8.51
CA ASP A 71 11.92 0.88 8.10
C ASP A 71 13.23 0.11 8.37
N SER A 72 13.15 -1.16 8.76
CA SER A 72 14.32 -1.90 9.26
C SER A 72 15.15 -2.58 8.17
N SER A 73 14.56 -3.51 7.42
CA SER A 73 15.17 -4.16 6.26
C SER A 73 14.08 -4.60 5.29
N MET A 74 14.43 -4.88 4.03
CA MET A 74 13.46 -5.33 3.01
C MET A 74 12.66 -6.54 3.49
N GLU A 75 13.34 -7.58 3.98
CA GLU A 75 12.71 -8.80 4.48
C GLU A 75 11.80 -8.54 5.68
N ARG A 76 12.26 -7.78 6.68
CA ARG A 76 11.47 -7.49 7.89
C ARG A 76 10.26 -6.61 7.56
N ALA A 77 10.43 -5.63 6.69
CA ALA A 77 9.34 -4.79 6.21
C ALA A 77 8.32 -5.62 5.42
N TYR A 78 8.76 -6.50 4.51
CA TYR A 78 7.91 -7.44 3.78
C TYR A 78 7.04 -8.28 4.74
N ASN A 79 7.67 -8.94 5.71
CA ASN A 79 6.99 -9.82 6.66
C ASN A 79 6.00 -9.06 7.57
N ALA A 80 6.38 -7.87 8.02
CA ALA A 80 5.51 -7.04 8.84
C ALA A 80 4.29 -6.53 8.05
N LYS A 81 4.48 -6.17 6.78
CA LYS A 81 3.42 -5.75 5.87
C LYS A 81 2.46 -6.89 5.50
N GLN A 82 3.01 -8.09 5.27
CA GLN A 82 2.22 -9.30 5.11
C GLN A 82 1.34 -9.55 6.33
N SER A 83 1.90 -9.42 7.53
CA SER A 83 1.17 -9.61 8.79
C SER A 83 0.09 -8.54 8.99
N MET A 84 0.37 -7.26 8.68
CA MET A 84 -0.61 -6.17 8.75
C MET A 84 -1.84 -6.42 7.86
N ILE A 85 -1.61 -7.00 6.67
CA ILE A 85 -2.68 -7.30 5.71
C ILE A 85 -3.46 -8.56 6.14
N ALA A 86 -2.76 -9.65 6.46
CA ALA A 86 -3.37 -10.98 6.60
C ALA A 86 -3.81 -11.33 8.04
N SER A 87 -3.18 -10.77 9.07
CA SER A 87 -3.46 -11.11 10.47
C SER A 87 -4.35 -10.07 11.14
N MET A 88 -5.58 -10.47 11.47
CA MET A 88 -6.51 -9.63 12.25
C MET A 88 -5.89 -9.22 13.58
N TYR A 89 -5.28 -10.17 14.30
CA TYR A 89 -4.64 -9.92 15.59
C TYR A 89 -3.51 -8.88 15.51
N THR A 90 -2.61 -9.03 14.53
CA THR A 90 -1.51 -8.07 14.34
C THR A 90 -2.03 -6.68 14.00
N ARG A 91 -3.04 -6.61 13.12
CA ARG A 91 -3.68 -5.35 12.74
C ARG A 91 -4.34 -4.69 13.94
N ASP A 92 -5.09 -5.42 14.76
CA ASP A 92 -5.78 -4.87 15.94
C ASP A 92 -4.77 -4.34 16.97
N MET A 93 -3.65 -5.04 17.18
CA MET A 93 -2.55 -4.54 18.02
C MET A 93 -1.90 -3.27 17.48
N ILE A 94 -1.80 -3.10 16.17
CA ILE A 94 -1.26 -1.86 15.58
C ILE A 94 -2.30 -0.75 15.75
N LEU A 95 -3.56 -1.02 15.39
CA LEU A 95 -4.65 -0.04 15.44
C LEU A 95 -5.05 0.36 16.86
N SER A 96 -4.64 -0.40 17.88
CA SER A 96 -4.83 -0.02 19.28
C SER A 96 -4.15 1.31 19.64
N HIS A 97 -3.11 1.69 18.89
CA HIS A 97 -2.34 2.93 19.08
C HIS A 97 -2.92 4.14 18.34
N VAL A 98 -3.97 3.97 17.53
CA VAL A 98 -4.63 5.09 16.85
C VAL A 98 -5.31 5.99 17.88
N GLN A 99 -5.10 7.30 17.75
CA GLN A 99 -5.67 8.29 18.67
C GLN A 99 -7.20 8.23 18.69
N PRO A 100 -7.87 8.26 19.87
CA PRO A 100 -9.31 8.10 20.00
C PRO A 100 -10.14 8.96 19.02
N GLN A 101 -9.78 10.23 18.87
CA GLN A 101 -10.45 11.18 17.98
C GLN A 101 -10.41 10.82 16.49
N SER A 102 -9.47 9.97 16.07
CA SER A 102 -9.29 9.54 14.68
C SER A 102 -9.82 8.13 14.43
N ARG A 103 -10.13 7.36 15.49
CA ARG A 103 -10.46 5.93 15.39
C ARG A 103 -11.70 5.70 14.54
N ASP A 104 -12.81 6.35 14.87
CA ASP A 104 -14.12 6.13 14.23
C ASP A 104 -14.08 6.35 12.72
N ARG A 105 -13.18 7.21 12.24
CA ARG A 105 -13.02 7.50 10.82
C ARG A 105 -11.96 6.63 10.15
N LEU A 106 -10.76 6.55 10.70
CA LEU A 106 -9.61 5.95 10.00
C LEU A 106 -9.53 4.42 10.18
N VAL A 107 -9.93 3.89 11.34
CA VAL A 107 -9.84 2.45 11.62
C VAL A 107 -10.72 1.63 10.67
N PRO A 108 -11.99 1.99 10.41
CA PRO A 108 -12.80 1.27 9.43
C PRO A 108 -12.19 1.26 8.02
N TRP A 109 -11.64 2.40 7.57
CA TRP A 109 -10.97 2.49 6.28
C TRP A 109 -9.76 1.57 6.19
N ILE A 110 -8.90 1.57 7.21
CA ILE A 110 -7.71 0.71 7.25
C ILE A 110 -8.11 -0.78 7.25
N ILE A 111 -9.15 -1.16 8.00
CA ILE A 111 -9.64 -2.54 8.03
C ILE A 111 -10.17 -2.96 6.66
N SER A 112 -11.00 -2.14 6.02
CA SER A 112 -11.58 -2.45 4.71
C SER A 112 -10.50 -2.57 3.64
N LEU A 113 -9.54 -1.65 3.60
CA LEU A 113 -8.42 -1.72 2.66
C LEU A 113 -7.52 -2.93 2.93
N ALA A 114 -7.19 -3.24 4.19
CA ALA A 114 -6.40 -4.41 4.52
C ALA A 114 -7.07 -5.71 4.06
N ARG A 115 -8.40 -5.82 4.22
CA ARG A 115 -9.19 -6.95 3.69
C ARG A 115 -9.16 -7.00 2.16
N LEU A 116 -9.27 -5.86 1.48
CA LEU A 116 -9.18 -5.78 0.02
C LEU A 116 -7.85 -6.34 -0.48
N PHE A 117 -6.73 -5.91 0.10
CA PHE A 117 -5.41 -6.44 -0.24
C PHE A 117 -5.26 -7.92 0.12
N ALA A 118 -5.76 -8.36 1.28
CA ALA A 118 -5.69 -9.76 1.71
C ALA A 118 -6.41 -10.69 0.71
N ASN A 119 -7.60 -10.30 0.24
CA ASN A 119 -8.36 -11.06 -0.75
C ASN A 119 -7.62 -11.17 -2.08
N GLY A 120 -7.03 -10.06 -2.57
CA GLY A 120 -6.22 -10.09 -3.79
C GLY A 120 -5.01 -11.02 -3.67
N CYS A 121 -4.34 -11.01 -2.52
CA CYS A 121 -3.19 -11.90 -2.26
C CYS A 121 -3.60 -13.38 -2.18
N TYR A 122 -4.72 -13.66 -1.49
CA TYR A 122 -5.26 -15.02 -1.40
C TYR A 122 -5.64 -15.55 -2.80
N ALA A 123 -6.31 -14.73 -3.61
CA ALA A 123 -6.70 -15.09 -4.97
C ALA A 123 -5.49 -15.36 -5.86
N GLN A 124 -4.44 -14.53 -5.77
CA GLN A 124 -3.18 -14.76 -6.48
C GLN A 124 -2.54 -16.11 -6.10
N GLY A 125 -2.55 -16.47 -4.81
CA GLY A 125 -2.04 -17.77 -4.34
C GLY A 125 -2.76 -18.96 -4.98
N HIS A 126 -4.07 -18.86 -5.18
CA HIS A 126 -4.88 -19.89 -5.84
C HIS A 126 -4.65 -19.93 -7.37
N ALA A 127 -4.34 -18.79 -7.97
CA ALA A 127 -4.15 -18.64 -9.41
C ALA A 127 -2.68 -18.74 -9.86
N ARG A 128 -1.73 -19.15 -8.99
CA ARG A 128 -0.28 -19.13 -9.28
C ARG A 128 0.16 -19.87 -10.56
N ASN A 129 -0.65 -20.84 -11.02
CA ASN A 129 -0.39 -21.63 -12.21
C ASN A 129 -1.25 -21.22 -13.41
N ASN A 130 -2.06 -20.17 -13.29
CA ASN A 130 -2.93 -19.70 -14.36
C ASN A 130 -2.17 -18.67 -15.23
N PRO A 131 -1.86 -18.97 -16.51
CA PRO A 131 -1.15 -18.05 -17.39
C PRO A 131 -1.97 -16.80 -17.77
N GLU A 132 -3.29 -16.86 -17.66
CA GLU A 132 -4.20 -15.75 -17.98
C GLU A 132 -4.48 -14.86 -16.76
N TRP A 133 -3.82 -15.11 -15.63
CA TRP A 133 -4.06 -14.34 -14.41
C TRP A 133 -3.63 -12.87 -14.58
N ASP A 134 -4.57 -11.96 -14.27
CA ASP A 134 -4.29 -10.53 -14.26
C ASP A 134 -3.42 -10.14 -13.06
N GLN A 135 -2.10 -10.12 -13.27
CA GLN A 135 -1.12 -9.66 -12.27
C GLN A 135 -1.23 -8.15 -11.97
N LYS A 136 -1.78 -7.35 -12.88
CA LYS A 136 -1.84 -5.88 -12.73
C LYS A 136 -2.87 -5.49 -11.67
N THR A 137 -3.97 -6.22 -11.58
CA THR A 137 -5.06 -5.95 -10.63
C THR A 137 -5.28 -7.07 -9.61
N LEU A 138 -4.42 -8.09 -9.60
CA LEU A 138 -4.62 -9.32 -8.83
C LEU A 138 -5.99 -9.95 -9.13
N GLY A 139 -6.28 -10.24 -10.41
CA GLY A 139 -7.54 -10.86 -10.82
C GLY A 139 -8.76 -9.97 -10.59
N GLY A 140 -8.60 -8.66 -10.76
CA GLY A 140 -9.65 -7.67 -10.57
C GLY A 140 -9.92 -7.28 -9.13
N TRP A 141 -9.14 -7.76 -8.15
CA TRP A 141 -9.33 -7.40 -6.73
C TRP A 141 -8.85 -5.98 -6.42
N ILE A 142 -7.76 -5.54 -7.03
CA ILE A 142 -7.13 -4.25 -6.76
C ILE A 142 -7.31 -3.33 -7.96
N THR A 143 -8.41 -2.57 -7.92
CA THR A 143 -8.73 -1.51 -8.89
C THR A 143 -9.01 -0.21 -8.15
N PHE A 144 -8.91 0.93 -8.83
CA PHE A 144 -9.26 2.22 -8.23
C PHE A 144 -10.70 2.23 -7.70
N GLN A 145 -11.64 1.66 -8.47
CA GLN A 145 -13.04 1.60 -8.09
C GLN A 145 -13.23 0.80 -6.78
N LYS A 146 -12.71 -0.44 -6.70
CA LYS A 146 -12.82 -1.26 -5.49
C LYS A 146 -12.11 -0.63 -4.28
N PHE A 147 -11.02 0.08 -4.53
CA PHE A 147 -10.32 0.84 -3.50
C PHE A 147 -11.20 1.97 -2.92
N MET A 148 -11.88 2.72 -3.79
CA MET A 148 -12.82 3.78 -3.39
C MET A 148 -14.06 3.22 -2.70
N GLU A 149 -14.63 2.12 -3.22
CA GLU A 149 -15.73 1.38 -2.58
C GLU A 149 -15.36 0.91 -1.17
N ALA A 150 -14.14 0.38 -0.98
CA ALA A 150 -13.64 -0.04 0.33
C ALA A 150 -13.52 1.14 1.33
N LEU A 151 -13.32 2.36 0.84
CA LEU A 151 -13.34 3.58 1.65
C LEU A 151 -14.77 4.12 1.89
N GLY A 152 -15.79 3.52 1.29
CA GLY A 152 -17.16 4.04 1.28
C GLY A 152 -17.27 5.38 0.55
N ARG A 153 -16.50 5.56 -0.52
CA ARG A 153 -16.42 6.82 -1.29
C ARG A 153 -16.71 6.54 -2.76
N GLU A 154 -17.49 7.42 -3.36
CA GLU A 154 -17.63 7.45 -4.81
C GLU A 154 -16.35 8.00 -5.46
N PRO A 155 -15.84 7.37 -6.53
CA PRO A 155 -14.83 7.97 -7.39
C PRO A 155 -15.33 9.32 -7.87
N ARG A 156 -14.53 10.39 -7.69
CA ARG A 156 -14.85 11.66 -8.34
C ARG A 156 -14.83 11.41 -9.85
N GLN A 157 -15.92 11.74 -10.54
CA GLN A 157 -15.92 11.80 -11.99
C GLN A 157 -14.81 12.76 -12.41
N LEU A 158 -13.81 12.26 -13.15
CA LEU A 158 -12.90 13.13 -13.86
C LEU A 158 -13.78 13.93 -14.82
N ARG A 159 -13.90 15.25 -14.63
CA ARG A 159 -14.53 16.09 -15.64
C ARG A 159 -13.78 15.82 -16.95
N PRO A 160 -14.48 15.53 -18.06
CA PRO A 160 -13.81 15.47 -19.35
C PRO A 160 -13.07 16.81 -19.57
N PRO A 161 -11.90 16.80 -20.20
CA PRO A 161 -11.17 18.03 -20.50
C PRO A 161 -12.12 19.00 -21.18
N GLN A 162 -12.19 20.24 -20.67
CA GLN A 162 -12.93 21.30 -21.34
C GLN A 162 -12.32 21.45 -22.74
N VAL A 163 -13.09 21.10 -23.77
CA VAL A 163 -12.73 21.44 -25.14
C VAL A 163 -12.92 22.95 -25.22
N ASP A 164 -11.81 23.69 -25.10
CA ASP A 164 -11.81 25.11 -25.38
C ASP A 164 -12.26 25.28 -26.81
N SER A 165 -13.51 25.71 -26.96
CA SER A 165 -14.09 26.12 -28.22
C SER A 165 -13.48 27.48 -28.53
N ALA A 166 -12.23 27.48 -29.02
CA ALA A 166 -11.68 28.65 -29.67
C ALA A 166 -12.49 28.87 -30.95
N THR A 167 -13.32 29.90 -30.87
CA THR A 167 -14.22 30.45 -31.88
C THR A 167 -13.55 30.58 -33.26
N LEU A 168 -14.37 30.33 -34.29
CA LEU A 168 -14.16 30.59 -35.72
C LEU A 168 -13.45 31.92 -36.03
#